data_AF-A0A506VE90-F1
#
_entry.id   AF-A0A506VE90-F1
#
_cell.length_a   1.000
_cell.length_b   1.000
_cell.length_c   1.000
_cell.angle_alpha   90.00
_cell.angle_beta   90.00
_cell.angle_gamma   90.00
#
_symmetry.space_group_name_H-M   'P 1'
#
loop_
_entity.id
_entity.type
_entity.pdbx_description
1 polymer ?
#
loop_
_entity_poly.entity_id
_entity_poly.type
_entity_poly.pdbx_seq_one_letter_code
_entity_poly.pdbx_strand_id
1 'polypeptide(L)' 'MKFVKSLMFHAIEGVITFLAVIFAMGSFFWFESTWIKFAGCIGALIVGYALSYAAAKIRGG' A
#
# COMPACT_ATOMS: atom_id res chain seq x y z
N MET A 1 3.10 26.17 -6.44
CA MET A 1 3.10 24.92 -7.24
C MET A 1 3.82 23.75 -6.55
N LYS A 2 5.02 23.91 -5.96
CA LYS A 2 5.74 22.81 -5.27
C LYS A 2 4.94 22.18 -4.11
N PHE A 3 4.31 23.00 -3.27
CA PHE A 3 3.54 22.52 -2.11
C PHE A 3 2.33 21.67 -2.49
N VAL A 4 1.55 22.12 -3.48
CA VAL A 4 0.38 21.37 -4.00
C VAL A 4 0.81 20.03 -4.59
N LYS A 5 1.90 20.02 -5.38
CA LYS A 5 2.45 18.77 -5.93
C LYS A 5 2.89 17.82 -4.81
N SER A 6 3.56 18.33 -3.78
CA SER A 6 3.97 17.53 -2.62
C SER A 6 2.78 16.93 -1.87
N LEU A 7 1.72 17.71 -1.64
CA LEU A 7 0.48 17.26 -1.00
C LEU A 7 -0.19 16.16 -1.82
N MET A 8 -0.26 16.29 -3.14
CA MET A 8 -0.85 15.27 -4.01
C MET A 8 -0.10 13.93 -3.93
N PHE A 9 1.23 13.95 -3.97
CA PHE A 9 2.01 12.71 -3.81
C PHE A 9 1.88 12.12 -2.41
N HIS A 10 1.80 12.95 -1.37
CA HIS A 10 1.56 12.46 -0.01
C HIS A 10 0.17 11.81 0.13
N ALA A 11 -0.85 12.40 -0.49
CA ALA A 11 -2.18 11.79 -0.56
C ALA A 11 -2.14 10.44 -1.30
N ILE A 12 -1.35 10.32 -2.38
CA ILE A 12 -1.15 9.05 -3.10
C ILE A 12 -0.48 7.99 -2.21
N GLU A 13 0.59 8.35 -1.48
CA GLU A 13 1.23 7.47 -0.48
C GLU A 13 0.21 6.98 0.57
N GLY A 14 -0.65 7.87 1.05
CA GLY A 14 -1.75 7.55 1.96
C GLY A 14 -2.77 6.59 1.37
N VAL A 15 -3.20 6.81 0.11
CA VAL A 15 -4.14 5.92 -0.59
C VAL A 15 -3.54 4.54 -0.80
N ILE A 16 -2.27 4.45 -1.20
CA ILE A 16 -1.56 3.17 -1.37
C ILE A 16 -1.54 2.41 -0.04
N THR A 17 -1.19 3.09 1.05
CA THR A 17 -1.13 2.50 2.39
C THR A 17 -2.51 2.01 2.83
N PHE A 18 -3.55 2.82 2.63
CA PHE A 18 -4.93 2.46 2.97
C PHE A 18 -5.39 1.22 2.21
N LEU A 19 -5.16 1.17 0.88
CA LEU A 19 -5.49 0.01 0.07
C LEU A 19 -4.72 -1.24 0.50
N ALA A 20 -3.41 -1.11 0.77
CA ALA A 20 -2.59 -2.23 1.23
C ALA A 20 -3.14 -2.83 2.54
N VAL A 21 -3.59 -1.99 3.49
CA VAL A 21 -4.21 -2.45 4.73
C VAL A 21 -5.55 -3.13 4.47
N ILE A 22 -6.40 -2.58 3.59
CA ILE A 22 -7.66 -3.25 3.19
C ILE A 22 -7.39 -4.63 2.60
N PHE A 23 -6.43 -4.76 1.69
CA PHE A 23 -6.09 -6.06 1.11
C PHE A 23 -5.48 -7.01 2.13
N ALA A 24 -4.65 -6.51 3.05
CA ALA A 24 -4.07 -7.31 4.11
C ALA A 24 -5.14 -7.85 5.05
N MET A 25 -6.06 -7.01 5.52
CA MET A 25 -7.19 -7.42 6.35
C MET A 25 -8.17 -8.30 5.59
N GLY A 26 -8.51 -7.91 4.35
CA GLY A 26 -9.43 -8.64 3.47
C GLY A 26 -8.96 -10.06 3.17
N SER A 27 -7.65 -10.29 3.12
CA SER A 27 -7.08 -11.64 2.92
C SER A 27 -7.56 -12.65 3.96
N PHE A 28 -7.81 -12.23 5.20
CA PHE A 28 -8.29 -13.12 6.27
C PHE A 28 -9.76 -13.54 6.10
N PHE A 29 -10.52 -12.80 5.30
CA PHE A 29 -11.93 -13.05 5.00
C PHE A 29 -12.16 -13.67 3.62
N TRP A 30 -11.31 -13.36 2.63
CA TRP A 30 -11.47 -13.85 1.26
C TRP A 30 -10.95 -15.27 1.02
N PHE A 31 -9.97 -15.70 1.80
CA PHE A 31 -9.37 -17.03 1.62
C PHE A 31 -9.77 -17.97 2.74
N GLU A 32 -9.90 -19.27 2.47
CA GLU A 32 -10.16 -20.26 3.51
C GLU A 32 -8.86 -20.79 4.12
N SER A 33 -7.85 -21.06 3.28
CA SER A 33 -6.55 -21.58 3.70
C SER A 33 -5.77 -20.58 4.54
N THR A 34 -5.41 -20.97 5.77
CA THR A 34 -4.57 -20.18 6.68
C THR A 34 -3.27 -19.71 6.01
N TRP A 35 -2.61 -20.57 5.25
CA TRP A 35 -1.37 -20.21 4.55
C TRP A 35 -1.59 -19.14 3.50
N ILE A 36 -2.71 -19.19 2.77
CA ILE A 36 -3.05 -18.18 1.76
C ILE A 36 -3.46 -16.85 2.41
N LYS A 37 -4.15 -16.89 3.56
CA LYS A 37 -4.42 -15.68 4.37
C LYS A 37 -3.13 -14.97 4.75
N PHE A 38 -2.17 -15.70 5.31
CA PHE A 38 -0.87 -15.14 5.68
C PHE A 38 -0.10 -14.62 4.47
N ALA A 39 -0.05 -15.38 3.37
CA ALA A 39 0.59 -14.94 2.14
C ALA A 39 -0.06 -13.69 1.55
N GLY A 40 -1.39 -13.60 1.55
CA GLY A 40 -2.15 -12.43 1.11
C GLY A 40 -1.89 -11.21 2.00
N CYS A 41 -1.88 -11.39 3.31
CA CYS A 41 -1.57 -10.34 4.28
C CYS A 41 -0.17 -9.77 4.08
N ILE A 42 0.85 -10.64 4.12
CA ILE A 42 2.25 -10.23 3.98
C ILE A 42 2.52 -9.69 2.57
N GLY A 43 1.97 -10.33 1.54
CA GLY A 43 2.08 -9.89 0.16
C GLY A 43 1.50 -8.49 -0.06
N ALA A 44 0.32 -8.21 0.50
CA ALA A 44 -0.30 -6.88 0.42
C ALA A 44 0.56 -5.80 1.09
N LEU A 45 1.15 -6.09 2.25
CA LEU A 45 2.04 -5.15 2.94
C LEU A 45 3.33 -4.90 2.15
N ILE A 46 3.97 -5.94 1.60
CA ILE A 46 5.19 -5.81 0.80
C ILE A 46 4.92 -4.99 -0.47
N VAL A 47 3.84 -5.31 -1.20
CA VAL A 47 3.47 -4.59 -2.42
C VAL A 47 3.09 -3.14 -2.10
N GLY A 48 2.32 -2.91 -1.04
CA GLY A 48 1.98 -1.57 -0.57
C GLY A 48 3.21 -0.73 -0.23
N TYR A 49 4.16 -1.31 0.50
CA TYR A 49 5.43 -0.65 0.81
C TYR A 49 6.22 -0.31 -0.46
N ALA A 50 6.36 -1.26 -1.39
CA ALA A 50 7.11 -1.05 -2.63
C ALA A 50 6.49 0.06 -3.49
N LEU A 51 5.15 0.09 -3.60
CA LEU A 51 4.43 1.14 -4.32
C LEU A 51 4.56 2.51 -3.64
N SER A 52 4.44 2.56 -2.32
CA SER A 52 4.59 3.81 -1.56
C SER A 52 6.02 4.35 -1.66
N TYR A 53 7.02 3.49 -1.58
CA TYR A 53 8.43 3.84 -1.79
C TYR A 53 8.68 4.36 -3.22
N ALA A 54 8.12 3.71 -4.24
CA ALA A 54 8.23 4.18 -5.62
C ALA A 54 7.58 5.57 -5.81
N ALA A 55 6.41 5.80 -5.22
CA ALA A 55 5.74 7.09 -5.25
C ALA A 55 6.59 8.20 -4.58
N ALA A 56 7.19 7.89 -3.43
CA ALA A 56 8.10 8.80 -2.73
C ALA A 56 9.35 9.12 -3.57
N LYS A 57 9.93 8.11 -4.24
CA LYS A 57 11.09 8.28 -5.12
C LYS A 57 10.78 9.18 -6.33
N ILE A 58 9.60 9.02 -6.94
CA ILE A 58 9.16 9.87 -8.07
C ILE A 58 8.91 11.32 -7.63
N ARG A 59 8.46 11.55 -6.39
CA ARG A 59 8.31 12.89 -5.80
C ARG A 59 9.65 13.63 -5.67
N GLY A 60 10.77 12.91 -5.71
CA GLY A 60 12.12 13.44 -5.50
C GLY A 60 12.55 13.38 -4.04
N GLY A 61 12.16 12.32 -3.33
CA GLY A 61 12.78 11.95 -2.05
C GLY A 61 14.28 11.67 -2.17
#